data_AF-A0A957X2R1-F1
#
_entry.id   AF-A0A957X2R1-F1
#
_cell.length_a   1.000
_cell.length_b   1.000
_cell.length_c   1.000
_cell.angle_alpha   90.00
_cell.angle_beta   90.00
_cell.angle_gamma   90.00
#
_symmetry.space_group_name_H-M   'P 1'
#
loop_
_entity.id
_entity.type
_entity.pdbx_description
1 polymer ?
#
loop_
_entity_poly.entity_id
_entity_poly.type
_entity_poly.pdbx_seq_one_letter_code
_entity_poly.pdbx_strand_id
1 'polypeptide(L)'
;VQIQSQQQQAMPTPIARNIRTNRDGGGNGGNGKPQTVRNTGPQLSRNDPCWCGSGKKYKQCHMKSDRANGGAPAARQKVKA
;
A
#
# COMPACT_ATOMS: atom_id res chain seq x y z
N VAL A 1 -9.60 65.33 -13.22
CA VAL A 1 -9.14 64.21 -12.36
C VAL A 1 -10.34 63.35 -12.05
N GLN A 2 -10.45 62.16 -12.65
CA GLN A 2 -11.28 61.10 -12.06
C GLN A 2 -10.80 59.74 -12.55
N ILE A 3 -10.34 58.97 -11.58
CA ILE A 3 -9.78 57.64 -11.67
C ILE A 3 -10.93 56.72 -11.25
N GLN A 4 -11.40 55.85 -12.13
CA GLN A 4 -12.33 54.78 -11.73
C GLN A 4 -11.83 53.45 -12.25
N SER A 5 -11.00 52.85 -11.40
CA SER A 5 -10.53 51.47 -11.44
C SER A 5 -11.69 50.51 -11.21
N GLN A 6 -12.22 49.92 -12.27
CA GLN A 6 -13.12 48.77 -12.15
C GLN A 6 -12.29 47.48 -12.18
N GLN A 7 -11.73 47.15 -11.02
CA GLN A 7 -11.13 45.86 -10.75
C GLN A 7 -12.22 44.93 -10.23
N GLN A 8 -12.76 44.02 -11.05
CA GLN A 8 -13.68 42.99 -10.55
C GLN A 8 -13.47 41.63 -11.25
N GLN A 9 -12.61 40.78 -10.68
CA GLN A 9 -12.84 39.63 -9.76
C GLN A 9 -12.85 38.30 -10.52
N ALA A 10 -11.67 37.68 -10.63
CA ALA A 10 -11.53 36.31 -11.10
C ALA A 10 -12.12 35.34 -10.06
N MET A 11 -13.22 34.68 -10.41
CA MET A 11 -13.80 33.62 -9.59
C MET A 11 -12.82 32.44 -9.44
N PRO A 12 -12.63 31.88 -8.23
CA PRO A 12 -11.86 30.65 -8.08
C PRO A 12 -12.66 29.49 -8.68
N THR A 13 -12.10 28.85 -9.69
CA THR A 13 -12.68 27.65 -10.29
C THR A 13 -12.80 26.55 -9.21
N PRO A 14 -13.96 25.87 -9.07
CA PRO A 14 -14.06 24.76 -8.15
C PRO A 14 -13.20 23.62 -8.71
N ILE A 15 -12.09 23.32 -8.03
CA ILE A 15 -11.29 22.13 -8.32
C ILE A 15 -12.10 20.92 -7.83
N ALA A 16 -13.04 20.47 -8.66
CA ALA A 16 -13.70 19.19 -8.50
C ALA A 16 -12.64 18.09 -8.66
N ARG A 17 -12.12 17.59 -7.53
CA ARG A 17 -11.20 16.46 -7.53
C ARG A 17 -11.99 15.21 -7.89
N ASN A 18 -11.78 14.71 -9.11
CA ASN A 18 -12.27 13.44 -9.59
C ASN A 18 -11.52 12.29 -8.91
N ILE A 19 -11.96 11.90 -7.71
CA ILE A 19 -11.43 10.76 -6.98
C ILE A 19 -11.74 9.49 -7.80
N ARG A 20 -10.77 9.06 -8.61
CA ARG A 20 -10.79 7.75 -9.25
C ARG A 20 -10.35 6.74 -8.21
N THR A 21 -11.30 6.07 -7.57
CA THR A 21 -10.96 4.84 -6.83
C THR A 21 -10.76 3.74 -7.87
N ASN A 22 -9.64 3.03 -7.83
CA ASN A 22 -9.52 1.73 -8.49
C ASN A 22 -10.46 0.76 -7.77
N ARG A 23 -11.75 0.82 -8.10
CA ARG A 23 -12.72 -0.22 -7.81
C ARG A 23 -13.01 -0.85 -9.16
N ASP A 24 -12.12 -1.75 -9.55
CA ASP A 24 -12.32 -2.71 -10.63
C ASP A 24 -13.54 -3.58 -10.31
N GLY A 25 -14.71 -3.07 -10.69
CA GLY A 25 -15.93 -3.85 -10.76
C GLY A 25 -15.89 -4.72 -12.02
N GLY A 26 -15.60 -6.00 -11.85
CA GLY A 26 -15.80 -7.07 -12.85
C GLY A 26 -14.88 -8.25 -12.53
N GLY A 27 -15.32 -9.45 -12.19
CA GLY A 27 -16.60 -10.11 -12.32
C GLY A 27 -16.35 -11.51 -12.87
N ASN A 28 -16.49 -12.58 -12.07
CA ASN A 28 -16.68 -13.93 -12.60
C ASN A 28 -17.30 -14.85 -11.53
N GLY A 29 -18.53 -15.29 -11.79
CA GLY A 29 -19.22 -16.35 -11.05
C GLY A 29 -18.65 -17.72 -11.40
N GLY A 30 -17.49 -18.05 -10.83
CA GLY A 30 -16.97 -19.41 -10.81
C GLY A 30 -17.47 -20.14 -9.57
N ASN A 31 -18.26 -21.21 -9.76
CA ASN A 31 -18.58 -22.20 -8.72
C ASN A 31 -17.33 -23.02 -8.35
N GLY A 32 -16.41 -22.36 -7.67
CA GLY A 32 -15.25 -22.96 -7.03
C GLY A 32 -14.80 -21.93 -6.02
N LYS A 33 -15.09 -22.15 -4.73
CA LYS A 33 -14.64 -21.24 -3.67
C LYS A 33 -13.14 -21.02 -3.92
N PRO A 34 -12.66 -19.82 -4.29
CA PRO A 34 -11.25 -19.62 -4.53
C PRO A 34 -10.56 -20.04 -3.24
N GLN A 35 -9.76 -21.11 -3.29
CA GLN A 35 -8.97 -21.50 -2.13
C GLN A 35 -7.96 -20.38 -1.92
N THR A 36 -8.32 -19.42 -1.06
CA THR A 36 -7.36 -18.45 -0.53
C THR A 36 -6.23 -19.27 0.02
N VAL A 37 -5.06 -19.20 -0.62
CA VAL A 37 -3.80 -19.65 -0.05
C VAL A 37 -3.59 -18.81 1.19
N ARG A 38 -4.13 -19.29 2.32
CA ARG A 38 -3.90 -18.71 3.62
C ARG A 38 -2.47 -19.07 3.95
N ASN A 39 -1.57 -18.10 3.79
CA ASN A 39 -0.24 -18.24 4.34
C ASN A 39 -0.37 -18.23 5.86
N THR A 40 -0.49 -19.43 6.46
CA THR A 40 -0.72 -19.64 7.89
C THR A 40 0.56 -19.48 8.72
N GLY A 41 1.70 -19.17 8.09
CA GLY A 41 2.94 -18.87 8.77
C GLY A 41 2.91 -17.49 9.44
N PRO A 42 3.62 -17.29 10.58
CA PRO A 42 3.85 -15.96 11.15
C PRO A 42 4.67 -15.12 10.18
N GLN A 43 4.00 -14.36 9.31
CA GLN A 43 4.68 -13.46 8.38
C GLN A 43 5.27 -12.30 9.17
N LEU A 44 6.57 -12.04 8.98
CA LEU A 44 7.19 -10.80 9.46
C LEU A 44 6.38 -9.62 8.89
N SER A 45 5.85 -8.76 9.76
CA SER A 45 5.14 -7.57 9.32
C SER A 45 6.11 -6.64 8.60
N ARG A 46 5.59 -5.88 7.65
CA ARG A 46 6.35 -4.89 6.88
C ARG A 46 7.13 -3.91 7.79
N ASN A 47 6.62 -3.61 8.99
CA ASN A 47 7.23 -2.70 9.95
C ASN A 47 8.11 -3.37 11.00
N ASP A 48 8.13 -4.70 11.09
CA ASP A 48 8.94 -5.43 12.08
C ASP A 48 10.45 -5.25 11.82
N PRO A 49 11.29 -5.38 12.85
CA PRO A 49 12.74 -5.43 12.67
C PRO A 49 13.10 -6.58 11.73
N CYS A 50 13.96 -6.31 10.74
CA CYS A 50 14.32 -7.30 9.73
C CYS A 50 15.03 -8.50 10.37
N TRP A 51 14.69 -9.71 9.90
CA TRP A 51 15.25 -10.98 10.39
C TRP A 51 16.78 -11.09 10.23
N CYS A 52 17.40 -10.26 9.38
CA CYS A 52 18.85 -10.24 9.18
C CYS A 52 19.64 -9.55 10.32
N GLY A 53 18.97 -9.07 11.37
CA GLY A 53 19.63 -8.42 12.51
C GLY A 53 20.14 -7.00 12.25
N SER A 54 19.83 -6.39 11.10
CA SER A 54 20.32 -5.05 10.74
C SER A 54 19.68 -3.89 11.51
N GLY A 55 18.70 -4.15 12.38
CA GLY A 55 17.91 -3.12 13.09
C GLY A 55 16.98 -2.29 12.19
N LYS A 56 17.04 -2.45 10.87
CA LYS A 56 16.17 -1.76 9.90
C LYS A 56 14.81 -2.45 9.82
N LYS A 57 13.76 -1.67 9.50
CA LYS A 57 12.41 -2.22 9.27
C LYS A 57 12.44 -3.17 8.07
N TYR A 58 11.69 -4.27 8.13
CA TYR A 58 11.64 -5.30 7.09
C TYR A 58 11.41 -4.71 5.68
N LYS A 59 10.50 -3.73 5.58
CA LYS A 59 10.20 -2.99 4.33
C LYS A 59 11.36 -2.27 3.67
N GLN A 60 12.35 -1.85 4.46
CA GLN A 60 13.53 -1.10 4.03
C GLN A 60 14.76 -2.00 3.86
N CYS A 61 14.64 -3.28 4.20
CA CYS A 61 15.74 -4.23 4.15
C CYS A 61 15.37 -5.35 3.17
N HIS A 62 14.96 -6.52 3.65
CA HIS A 62 14.78 -7.70 2.81
C HIS A 62 13.43 -7.80 2.08
N MET A 63 12.44 -6.93 2.35
CA MET A 63 11.10 -7.04 1.73
C MET A 63 11.13 -7.01 0.19
N LYS A 64 12.00 -6.21 -0.44
CA LYS A 64 12.09 -6.15 -1.92
C LYS A 64 12.64 -7.48 -2.47
N SER A 65 13.68 -8.01 -1.82
CA SER A 65 14.33 -9.26 -2.20
C SER A 65 13.44 -10.47 -1.98
N ASP A 66 12.76 -10.55 -0.84
CA ASP A 66 11.87 -11.66 -0.48
C ASP A 66 10.67 -11.75 -1.44
N ARG A 67 10.09 -10.59 -1.79
CA ARG A 67 9.03 -10.48 -2.81
C ARG A 67 9.48 -10.85 -4.22
N ALA A 68 10.74 -10.62 -4.57
CA ALA A 68 11.30 -10.99 -5.87
C ALA A 68 11.61 -12.48 -5.97
N ASN A 69 12.00 -13.11 -4.85
CA ASN A 69 12.34 -14.53 -4.78
C ASN A 69 11.12 -15.45 -4.56
N GLY A 70 9.89 -14.90 -4.50
CA GLY A 70 8.68 -15.68 -4.20
C GLY A 70 8.68 -16.31 -2.79
N GLY A 71 9.65 -15.94 -1.94
CA GLY A 71 9.75 -16.40 -0.58
C GLY A 71 8.70 -15.71 0.28
N ALA A 72 7.94 -16.48 1.05
CA ALA A 72 7.17 -15.88 2.13
C ALA A 72 8.15 -15.39 3.22
N PRO A 73 7.91 -14.21 3.82
CA PRO A 73 8.78 -13.65 4.86
C PRO A 73 8.97 -14.66 5.98
N ALA A 74 10.22 -15.11 6.14
CA ALA A 74 10.61 -16.10 7.13
C ALA A 74 10.07 -15.75 8.52
N ALA A 75 9.30 -16.67 9.09
CA ALA A 75 8.83 -16.58 10.46
C ALA A 75 10.02 -16.58 11.42
N ARG A 76 9.96 -15.75 12.47
CA ARG A 76 10.88 -15.88 13.62
C ARG A 76 10.63 -17.24 14.24
N GLN A 77 11.53 -18.19 14.01
CA GLN A 77 11.49 -19.50 14.65
C GLN A 77 11.57 -19.26 16.16
N LYS A 78 10.59 -19.78 16.91
CA LYS A 78 10.59 -19.71 18.38
C LYS A 78 11.89 -20.32 18.87
N VAL A 79 12.77 -19.50 19.44
CA VAL A 79 13.87 -20.02 20.26
C VAL A 79 13.22 -20.71 21.46
N LYS A 80 13.31 -22.03 21.49
CA LYS A 80 12.90 -22.85 22.62
C LYS A 80 13.99 -22.66 23.67
N ALA A 81 13.61 -22.12 24.82
CA ALA A 81 14.47 -21.99 25.99
C ALA A 81 14.96 -23.36 26.46
#